data_AF-A0A6G3UQN7-F1
#
_entry.id   AF-A0A6G3UQN7-F1
#
_cell.length_a   1.000
_cell.length_b   1.000
_cell.length_c   1.000
_cell.angle_alpha   90.00
_cell.angle_beta   90.00
_cell.angle_gamma   90.00
#
_symmetry.space_group_name_H-M   'P 1'
#
loop_
_entity.id
_entity.type
_entity.pdbx_description
1 polymer ?
#
loop_
_entity_poly.entity_id
_entity_poly.type
_entity_poly.pdbx_seq_one_letter_code
_entity_poly.pdbx_strand_id
1 'polypeptide(L)' 'PAAEIAEAAAALDRAGRGPLTQTLLGAFVRVRSPQEAAGVASIDPPRLVPQLLAAARTVSEARERGVEHALRVAGLG' A
#
# COMPACT_ATOMS: atom_id res chain seq x y z
N PRO A 1 6.65 11.75 -3.42
CA PRO A 1 6.37 10.37 -3.89
C PRO A 1 5.27 9.63 -3.10
N ALA A 2 5.41 9.39 -1.79
CA ALA A 2 4.41 8.60 -1.04
C ALA A 2 3.00 9.23 -1.07
N ALA A 3 2.92 10.56 -0.91
CA ALA A 3 1.67 11.31 -1.03
C ALA A 3 1.04 11.18 -2.43
N GLU A 4 1.82 11.38 -3.50
CA GLU A 4 1.33 11.23 -4.88
C GLU A 4 0.80 9.82 -5.17
N ILE A 5 1.49 8.78 -4.66
CA ILE A 5 1.06 7.38 -4.81
C ILE A 5 -0.22 7.13 -4.00
N ALA A 6 -0.33 7.69 -2.80
CA ALA A 6 -1.52 7.57 -1.97
C ALA A 6 -2.72 8.24 -2.63
N GLU A 7 -2.56 9.46 -3.15
CA GLU A 7 -3.59 10.19 -3.88
C GLU A 7 -4.04 9.43 -5.13
N ALA A 8 -3.09 8.93 -5.93
CA ALA A 8 -3.40 8.13 -7.12
C ALA A 8 -4.14 6.83 -6.76
N ALA A 9 -3.68 6.10 -5.73
CA ALA A 9 -4.32 4.88 -5.26
C ALA A 9 -5.74 5.15 -4.73
N ALA A 10 -5.92 6.22 -3.94
CA ALA A 10 -7.22 6.61 -3.42
C ALA A 10 -8.17 7.11 -4.52
N ALA A 11 -7.65 7.77 -5.58
CA ALA A 11 -8.44 8.15 -6.74
C ALA A 11 -8.91 6.93 -7.54
N LEU A 12 -8.02 5.95 -7.77
CA LEU A 12 -8.35 4.70 -8.45
C LEU A 12 -9.37 3.87 -7.65
N ASP A 13 -9.20 3.78 -6.32
CA ASP A 13 -10.15 3.12 -5.43
C ASP A 13 -11.55 3.74 -5.51
N ARG A 14 -11.65 5.07 -5.35
CA ARG A 14 -12.93 5.80 -5.47
C ARG A 14 -13.58 5.66 -6.85
N ALA A 15 -12.77 5.48 -7.90
CA ALA A 15 -13.26 5.22 -9.25
C ALA A 15 -13.65 3.75 -9.50
N GLY A 16 -13.61 2.89 -8.47
CA GLY A 16 -13.93 1.46 -8.60
C GLY A 16 -12.89 0.68 -9.41
N ARG A 17 -11.67 1.21 -9.58
CA ARG A 17 -10.60 0.62 -10.40
C ARG A 17 -9.65 -0.24 -9.57
N GLY A 18 -10.21 -1.14 -8.76
CA GLY A 18 -9.46 -2.03 -7.86
C GLY A 18 -8.24 -2.73 -8.50
N PRO A 19 -8.35 -3.35 -9.70
CA PRO A 19 -7.20 -3.99 -10.36
C PRO A 19 -6.04 -3.02 -10.67
N LEU A 20 -6.34 -1.77 -11.02
CA LEU A 20 -5.32 -0.75 -11.27
C LEU A 20 -4.69 -0.27 -9.96
N THR A 21 -5.49 -0.10 -8.90
CA THR A 21 -4.95 0.22 -7.57
C THR A 21 -3.98 -0.86 -7.09
N GLN A 22 -4.34 -2.14 -7.23
CA GLN A 22 -3.48 -3.26 -6.87
C GLN A 22 -2.20 -3.30 -7.71
N THR A 23 -2.28 -2.98 -9.01
CA THR A 23 -1.12 -2.92 -9.90
C THR A 23 -0.15 -1.82 -9.47
N LEU A 24 -0.67 -0.62 -9.19
CA LEU A 24 0.12 0.53 -8.75
C LEU A 24 0.81 0.25 -7.41
N LEU A 25 0.05 -0.17 -6.40
CA LEU A 25 0.58 -0.46 -5.06
C LEU A 25 1.56 -1.64 -5.10
N GLY A 26 1.26 -2.68 -5.88
CA GLY A 26 2.14 -3.83 -6.05
C GLY A 26 3.48 -3.46 -6.70
N ALA A 27 3.46 -2.57 -7.70
CA ALA A 27 4.68 -2.03 -8.29
C ALA A 27 5.50 -1.20 -7.28
N PHE A 28 4.83 -0.36 -6.49
CA PHE A 28 5.48 0.43 -5.44
C PHE A 28 6.16 -0.45 -4.39
N VAL A 29 5.46 -1.47 -3.87
CA VAL A 29 5.98 -2.42 -2.87
C VAL A 29 7.20 -3.21 -3.37
N ARG A 30 7.28 -3.52 -4.68
CA ARG A 30 8.45 -4.20 -5.26
C ARG A 30 9.72 -3.34 -5.20
N VAL A 31 9.57 -2.04 -5.49
CA VAL A 31 10.71 -1.13 -5.68
C VAL A 31 11.11 -0.43 -4.38
N ARG A 32 10.16 -0.22 -3.47
CA ARG A 32 10.36 0.59 -2.26
C ARG A 32 10.53 -0.25 -1.00
N SER A 33 11.03 0.40 0.04
CA SER A 33 11.10 -0.20 1.37
C SER A 33 9.70 -0.39 1.97
N PRO A 34 9.53 -1.36 2.89
CA PRO A 34 8.26 -1.52 3.61
C PRO A 34 7.81 -0.26 4.37
N GLN A 35 8.75 0.53 4.88
CA GLN A 35 8.49 1.77 5.60
C GLN A 35 7.95 2.87 4.67
N GLU A 36 8.54 3.03 3.48
CA GLU A 36 8.00 3.93 2.46
C GLU A 36 6.61 3.48 2.00
N ALA A 37 6.37 2.17 1.88
CA ALA A 37 5.05 1.61 1.57
C ALA A 37 4.03 1.91 2.67
N ALA A 38 4.37 1.72 3.95
CA ALA A 38 3.49 2.08 5.06
C ALA A 38 3.16 3.58 5.07
N GLY A 39 4.09 4.45 4.68
CA GLY A 39 3.86 5.89 4.55
C GLY A 39 2.80 6.26 3.51
N VAL A 40 2.57 5.44 2.48
CA VAL A 40 1.45 5.61 1.54
C VAL A 40 0.12 5.40 2.26
N ALA A 41 0.04 4.37 3.11
CA ALA A 41 -1.18 4.05 3.83
C ALA A 41 -1.54 5.08 4.93
N SER A 42 -0.55 5.81 5.47
CA SER A 42 -0.78 6.85 6.49
C SER A 42 -1.71 7.97 6.04
N ILE A 43 -1.87 8.21 4.74
CA ILE A 43 -2.68 9.31 4.18
C ILE A 43 -4.19 9.01 4.28
N ASP A 44 -4.60 7.77 4.05
CA ASP A 44 -5.99 7.31 4.23
C ASP A 44 -5.97 5.85 4.73
N PRO A 45 -5.67 5.64 6.03
CA PRO A 45 -5.45 4.31 6.56
C PRO A 45 -6.62 3.35 6.35
N PRO A 46 -7.89 3.72 6.61
CA PRO A 46 -9.02 2.82 6.44
C PRO A 46 -9.17 2.27 5.02
N ARG A 47 -8.77 3.04 4.01
CA ARG A 47 -8.84 2.62 2.60
C ARG A 47 -7.57 1.94 2.11
N LEU A 48 -6.41 2.49 2.46
CA LEU A 48 -5.14 2.11 1.83
C LEU A 48 -4.45 0.94 2.53
N VAL A 49 -4.62 0.77 3.85
CA VAL A 49 -4.04 -0.39 4.58
C VAL A 49 -4.46 -1.74 3.98
N PRO A 50 -5.77 -2.03 3.80
CA PRO A 50 -6.18 -3.33 3.25
C PRO A 50 -5.69 -3.53 1.81
N GLN A 51 -5.67 -2.48 0.99
CA GLN A 51 -5.21 -2.58 -0.40
C GLN A 51 -3.69 -2.79 -0.50
N LEU A 52 -2.93 -2.12 0.37
CA LEU A 52 -1.49 -2.25 0.43
C LEU A 52 -1.08 -3.67 0.86
N LEU A 53 -1.73 -4.24 1.88
CA LEU A 53 -1.50 -5.62 2.30
C LEU A 53 -1.88 -6.63 1.22
N ALA A 54 -3.05 -6.45 0.59
CA ALA A 54 -3.46 -7.29 -0.52
C ALA A 54 -2.47 -7.21 -1.71
N ALA A 55 -1.97 -6.02 -2.03
CA ALA A 55 -0.99 -5.84 -3.09
C ALA A 55 0.35 -6.49 -2.74
N ALA A 56 0.84 -6.30 -1.51
CA ALA A 56 2.08 -6.90 -1.03
C ALA A 56 2.05 -8.43 -1.05
N ARG A 57 0.90 -9.04 -0.70
CA ARG A 57 0.67 -10.49 -0.80
C ARG A 57 0.87 -11.01 -2.22
N THR A 58 0.43 -10.27 -3.23
CA THR A 58 0.63 -10.68 -4.64
C THR A 58 2.08 -10.57 -5.11
N VAL A 59 2.93 -9.83 -4.37
CA VAL A 59 4.36 -9.71 -4.67
C VAL A 59 5.13 -10.87 -4.06
N SER A 60 5.02 -11.04 -2.74
CA SER A 60 5.53 -12.20 -2.00
C SER A 60 5.09 -12.13 -0.54
N GLU A 61 5.06 -13.28 0.15
CA GLU A 61 4.77 -13.30 1.58
C GLU A 61 5.80 -12.51 2.41
N ALA A 62 7.06 -12.49 1.99
CA ALA A 62 8.10 -11.72 2.68
C ALA A 62 7.82 -10.22 2.60
N ARG A 63 7.29 -9.74 1.46
CA ARG A 63 6.87 -8.35 1.30
C ARG A 63 5.62 -8.04 2.11
N GLU A 64 4.64 -8.94 2.13
CA GLU A 64 3.44 -8.80 2.98
C GLU A 64 3.81 -8.64 4.45
N ARG A 65 4.60 -9.56 5.01
CA ARG A 65 5.05 -9.49 6.42
C ARG A 65 5.85 -8.24 6.72
N GLY A 66 6.71 -7.81 5.78
CA GLY A 66 7.49 -6.58 5.92
C GLY A 66 6.60 -5.34 6.00
N VAL A 67 5.59 -5.25 5.12
CA VAL A 67 4.62 -4.14 5.12
C VAL A 67 3.76 -4.18 6.36
N GLU A 68 3.22 -5.34 6.76
CA GLU A 68 2.45 -5.51 7.99
C GLU A 68 3.23 -5.06 9.23
N HIS A 69 4.51 -5.44 9.31
CA HIS A 69 5.38 -4.98 10.39
C HIS A 69 5.58 -3.45 10.36
N ALA A 70 5.85 -2.87 9.18
CA ALA A 70 6.03 -1.42 9.05
C ALA A 70 4.74 -0.64 9.40
N LEU A 71 3.57 -1.16 9.04
CA LEU A 71 2.27 -0.60 9.42
C LEU A 71 2.07 -0.63 10.93
N ARG A 72 2.37 -1.75 11.60
CA ARG A 72 2.33 -1.82 13.07
C ARG A 72 3.27 -0.82 13.73
N VAL A 73 4.51 -0.69 13.24
CA VAL A 73 5.47 0.30 13.75
C VAL A 73 4.95 1.73 13.57
N ALA A 74 4.21 1.99 12.49
CA ALA A 74 3.56 3.27 12.24
C ALA A 74 2.23 3.49 13.01
N GLY A 75 1.76 2.50 13.79
CA GLY A 75 0.47 2.56 14.50
C GLY A 75 -0.76 2.38 13.60
N LEU A 76 -0.58 1.72 12.45
CA LEU A 76 -1.60 1.52 11.40
C LEU A 76 -1.98 0.04 11.19
N GLY A 77 -1.60 -0.85 12.11
CA GLY A 77 -1.81 -2.30 12.03
C GLY A 77 -2.76 -2.84 13.08
#